data_AF-A0A1M5YR28-F1
#
_entry.id   AF-A0A1M5YR28-F1
#
_cell.length_a   1.000
_cell.length_b   1.000
_cell.length_c   1.000
_cell.angle_alpha   90.00
_cell.angle_beta   90.00
_cell.angle_gamma   90.00
#
_symmetry.space_group_name_H-M   'P 1'
#
loop_
_entity.id
_entity.type
_entity.pdbx_description
1 polymer ?
#
loop_
_entity_poly.entity_id
_entity_poly.type
_entity_poly.pdbx_seq_one_letter_code
_entity_poly.pdbx_strand_id
1 'polypeptide(L)'
;MEEKIYDVFENMNKKLTVREASMLSPLQLAYIGDAVYELFIRTYLLERDLPVHELHKEAIKYVKAKAQSDIVHGLEDELTEEEKAIVKRGRNAKTYSSPKNADLIDYKYATGFESLIGFLYLTGRQERMMELFHKIILEYHQ
;
A
#
# COMPACT_ATOMS: atom_id res chain seq x y z
N MET A 1 27.85 -10.70 -19.50
CA MET A 1 27.71 -9.83 -18.30
C MET A 1 26.40 -9.06 -18.37
N GLU A 2 26.02 -8.55 -19.55
CA GLU A 2 24.68 -7.98 -19.81
C GLU A 2 23.53 -8.98 -19.60
N GLU A 3 23.63 -10.23 -20.09
CA GLU A 3 22.57 -11.24 -19.88
C GLU A 3 22.23 -11.48 -18.39
N LYS A 4 23.26 -11.54 -17.52
CA LYS A 4 23.05 -11.72 -16.07
C LYS A 4 22.35 -10.55 -15.38
N ILE A 5 22.43 -9.33 -15.94
CA ILE A 5 21.79 -8.15 -15.33
C ILE A 5 20.29 -8.16 -15.64
N TYR A 6 19.90 -8.51 -16.87
CA TYR A 6 18.49 -8.67 -17.24
C TYR A 6 17.83 -9.80 -16.43
N ASP A 7 18.55 -10.90 -16.18
CA ASP A 7 18.07 -11.98 -15.29
C ASP A 7 17.74 -11.50 -13.88
N VAL A 8 18.52 -10.56 -13.31
CA VAL A 8 18.24 -10.03 -11.96
C VAL A 8 16.95 -9.22 -11.96
N PHE A 9 16.76 -8.32 -12.94
CA PHE A 9 15.57 -7.48 -13.01
C PHE A 9 14.30 -8.29 -13.32
N GLU A 10 14.38 -9.30 -14.19
CA GLU A 10 13.25 -10.20 -14.45
C GLU A 10 12.87 -11.01 -13.20
N ASN A 11 13.86 -11.54 -12.49
CA ASN A 11 13.61 -12.28 -11.25
C ASN A 11 13.03 -11.40 -10.13
N MET A 12 13.45 -10.12 -10.04
CA MET A 12 12.88 -9.17 -9.08
C MET A 12 11.43 -8.79 -9.39
N ASN A 13 11.05 -8.79 -10.68
CA ASN A 13 9.70 -8.47 -11.12
C ASN A 13 8.77 -9.69 -11.24
N LYS A 14 9.30 -10.89 -10.94
CA LYS A 14 8.51 -12.12 -10.96
C LYS A 14 7.32 -11.99 -10.01
N LYS A 15 6.12 -12.13 -10.57
CA LYS A 15 4.89 -12.15 -9.78
C LYS A 15 4.80 -13.45 -8.98
N LEU A 16 4.36 -13.30 -7.74
CA LEU A 16 4.09 -14.40 -6.84
C LEU A 16 2.71 -14.96 -7.13
N THR A 17 2.56 -16.26 -6.96
CA THR A 17 1.23 -16.85 -6.79
C THR A 17 0.58 -16.31 -5.52
N VAL A 18 -0.75 -16.35 -5.43
CA VAL A 18 -1.50 -16.02 -4.21
C VAL A 18 -0.94 -16.78 -3.01
N ARG A 19 -0.66 -18.07 -3.19
CA ARG A 19 -0.11 -18.94 -2.13
C ARG A 19 1.26 -18.45 -1.63
N GLU A 20 2.17 -18.09 -2.54
CA GLU A 20 3.49 -17.56 -2.18
C GLU A 20 3.37 -16.21 -1.46
N ALA A 21 2.55 -15.30 -1.97
CA ALA A 21 2.32 -14.00 -1.32
C ALA A 21 1.68 -14.15 0.07
N SER A 22 0.76 -15.11 0.25
CA SER A 22 0.18 -15.42 1.56
C SER A 22 1.19 -16.00 2.56
N MET A 23 2.31 -16.58 2.11
CA MET A 23 3.36 -17.07 3.02
C MET A 23 4.28 -15.96 3.56
N LEU A 24 4.32 -14.80 2.90
CA LEU A 24 5.06 -13.64 3.42
C LEU A 24 4.44 -13.18 4.73
N SER A 25 5.25 -12.62 5.63
CA SER A 25 4.72 -11.95 6.83
C SER A 25 3.95 -10.69 6.44
N PRO A 26 3.01 -10.22 7.28
CA PRO A 26 2.28 -8.98 6.98
C PRO A 26 3.20 -7.77 6.87
N LEU A 27 4.25 -7.70 7.71
CA LEU A 27 5.23 -6.60 7.65
C LEU A 27 6.05 -6.60 6.35
N GLN A 28 6.32 -7.77 5.75
CA GLN A 28 6.96 -7.84 4.43
C GLN A 28 6.03 -7.35 3.32
N LEU A 29 4.73 -7.68 3.39
CA LEU A 29 3.75 -7.14 2.46
C LEU A 29 3.62 -5.62 2.63
N ALA A 30 3.50 -5.14 3.86
CA ALA A 30 3.41 -3.72 4.17
C ALA A 30 4.64 -2.95 3.67
N TYR A 31 5.84 -3.51 3.86
CA TYR A 31 7.09 -2.89 3.39
C TYR A 31 7.09 -2.57 1.89
N ILE A 32 6.65 -3.49 1.04
CA ILE A 32 6.57 -3.23 -0.40
C ILE A 32 5.32 -2.41 -0.76
N GLY A 33 4.21 -2.62 -0.05
CA GLY A 33 2.96 -1.91 -0.27
C GLY A 33 3.05 -0.41 -0.01
N ASP A 34 3.76 -0.01 1.05
CA ASP A 34 4.06 1.40 1.35
C ASP A 34 4.80 2.07 0.18
N ALA A 35 5.84 1.43 -0.35
CA ALA A 35 6.59 1.96 -1.50
C ALA A 35 5.73 2.08 -2.77
N VAL A 36 4.86 1.09 -3.02
CA VAL A 36 3.94 1.10 -4.17
C VAL A 36 2.89 2.22 -4.04
N TYR A 37 2.32 2.38 -2.84
CA TYR A 37 1.32 3.41 -2.58
C TYR A 37 1.93 4.82 -2.63
N GLU A 38 3.10 5.03 -2.02
CA GLU A 38 3.85 6.29 -2.09
C GLU A 38 4.15 6.68 -3.54
N LEU A 39 4.60 5.73 -4.36
CA LEU A 39 4.87 5.96 -5.77
C LEU A 39 3.61 6.36 -6.53
N PHE A 40 2.49 5.67 -6.28
CA PHE A 40 1.20 6.00 -6.88
C PHE A 40 0.77 7.43 -6.54
N ILE A 41 0.74 7.79 -5.24
CA ILE A 41 0.32 9.14 -4.80
C ILE A 41 1.23 10.22 -5.37
N ARG A 42 2.56 10.01 -5.35
CA ARG A 42 3.50 10.98 -5.93
C ARG A 42 3.28 11.14 -7.43
N THR A 43 3.07 10.05 -8.15
CA THR A 43 2.82 10.08 -9.60
C THR A 43 1.52 10.81 -9.91
N TYR A 44 0.46 10.53 -9.15
CA TYR A 44 -0.81 11.22 -9.25
C TYR A 44 -0.69 12.74 -9.00
N LEU A 45 0.08 13.15 -7.98
CA LEU A 45 0.27 14.56 -7.66
C LEU A 45 1.12 15.32 -8.70
N LEU A 46 1.96 14.64 -9.49
CA LEU A 46 2.75 15.26 -10.56
C LEU A 46 1.90 15.83 -11.70
N GLU A 47 0.62 15.46 -11.79
CA GLU A 47 -0.32 16.10 -12.73
C GLU A 47 -0.65 17.55 -12.33
N ARG A 48 -0.31 17.96 -11.11
CA ARG A 48 -0.52 19.32 -10.60
C ARG A 48 0.70 20.19 -10.85
N ASP A 49 0.49 21.42 -11.33
CA ASP A 49 1.54 22.43 -11.49
C ASP A 49 1.93 23.06 -10.14
N LEU A 50 2.62 22.28 -9.31
CA LEU A 50 3.06 22.67 -7.96
C LEU A 50 4.57 22.48 -7.80
N PRO A 51 5.25 23.36 -7.05
CA PRO A 51 6.65 23.15 -6.70
C PRO A 51 6.81 21.91 -5.79
N VAL A 52 7.97 21.26 -5.86
CA VAL A 52 8.27 19.98 -5.16
C VAL A 52 7.94 20.01 -3.65
N HIS A 53 8.17 21.13 -2.97
CA HIS A 53 7.88 21.25 -1.54
C HIS A 53 6.37 21.21 -1.23
N GLU A 54 5.53 21.73 -2.12
CA GLU A 54 4.07 21.62 -1.99
C GLU A 54 3.59 20.22 -2.39
N LEU A 55 4.17 19.60 -3.42
CA LEU A 55 3.89 18.18 -3.76
C LEU A 55 4.17 17.26 -2.57
N HIS A 56 5.27 17.48 -1.83
CA HIS A 56 5.57 16.71 -0.64
C HIS A 56 4.53 16.90 0.48
N LYS A 57 4.09 18.15 0.72
CA LYS A 57 3.03 18.44 1.70
C LYS A 57 1.70 17.79 1.31
N GLU A 58 1.35 17.82 0.03
CA GLU A 58 0.17 17.14 -0.49
C GLU A 58 0.27 15.63 -0.31
N ALA A 59 1.41 15.01 -0.65
CA ALA A 59 1.61 13.57 -0.48
C ALA A 59 1.40 13.13 0.97
N ILE A 60 1.95 13.86 1.95
CA ILE A 60 1.77 13.57 3.39
C ILE A 60 0.30 13.44 3.80
N LYS A 61 -0.62 14.18 3.15
CA LYS A 61 -2.05 14.10 3.45
C LYS A 61 -2.65 12.72 3.15
N TYR A 62 -2.07 11.98 2.20
CA TYR A 62 -2.50 10.64 1.80
C TYR A 62 -1.72 9.54 2.50
N VAL A 63 -0.42 9.74 2.73
CA VAL A 63 0.50 8.65 3.10
C VAL A 63 0.75 8.54 4.61
N LYS A 64 0.32 9.52 5.41
CA LYS A 64 0.41 9.41 6.88
C LYS A 64 -0.50 8.29 7.41
N ALA A 65 -0.10 7.63 8.50
CA ALA A 65 -0.83 6.49 9.08
C ALA A 65 -2.32 6.76 9.32
N LYS A 66 -2.66 7.96 9.84
CA LYS A 66 -4.07 8.35 10.03
C LYS A 66 -4.87 8.34 8.73
N ALA A 67 -4.28 8.88 7.65
CA ALA A 67 -4.96 8.95 6.36
C ALA A 67 -5.16 7.56 5.77
N GLN A 68 -4.13 6.72 5.80
CA GLN A 68 -4.22 5.33 5.36
C GLN A 68 -5.23 4.52 6.19
N SER A 69 -5.30 4.76 7.50
CA SER A 69 -6.33 4.21 8.38
C SER A 69 -7.73 4.61 7.91
N ASP A 70 -7.99 5.89 7.67
CA ASP A 70 -9.29 6.37 7.20
C ASP A 70 -9.65 5.79 5.82
N ILE A 71 -8.67 5.72 4.91
CA ILE A 71 -8.82 5.13 3.57
C ILE A 71 -9.27 3.69 3.64
N VAL A 72 -8.60 2.84 4.44
CA VAL A 72 -8.95 1.41 4.47
C VAL A 72 -10.31 1.16 5.12
N HIS A 73 -10.75 2.02 6.03
CA HIS A 73 -12.13 1.97 6.54
C HIS A 73 -13.14 2.38 5.45
N GLY A 74 -12.84 3.43 4.67
CA GLY A 74 -13.68 3.85 3.55
C GLY A 74 -13.83 2.78 2.46
N LEU A 75 -12.81 1.94 2.28
CA LEU A 75 -12.82 0.85 1.31
C LEU A 75 -13.50 -0.45 1.82
N GLU A 76 -13.90 -0.55 3.10
CA GLU A 76 -14.27 -1.83 3.73
C GLU A 76 -15.36 -2.61 2.97
N ASP A 77 -16.38 -1.93 2.46
CA ASP A 77 -17.49 -2.54 1.72
C ASP A 77 -17.11 -2.97 0.29
N GLU A 78 -16.04 -2.40 -0.26
CA GLU A 78 -15.53 -2.68 -1.60
C GLU A 78 -14.57 -3.86 -1.62
N LEU A 79 -14.00 -4.22 -0.47
CA LEU A 79 -13.02 -5.29 -0.36
C LEU A 79 -13.70 -6.67 -0.44
N THR A 80 -13.06 -7.57 -1.19
CA THR A 80 -13.41 -8.99 -1.15
C THR A 80 -13.03 -9.61 0.20
N GLU A 81 -13.57 -10.77 0.52
CA GLU A 81 -13.24 -11.47 1.77
C GLU A 81 -11.74 -11.85 1.88
N GLU A 82 -11.08 -12.13 0.75
CA GLU A 82 -9.63 -12.34 0.71
C GLU A 82 -8.87 -11.06 1.09
N GLU A 83 -9.26 -9.93 0.49
CA GLU A 83 -8.62 -8.64 0.74
C GLU A 83 -8.82 -8.19 2.20
N LYS A 84 -10.03 -8.35 2.74
CA LYS A 84 -10.33 -8.12 4.16
C LYS A 84 -9.48 -9.00 5.07
N ALA A 85 -9.27 -10.26 4.70
CA ALA A 85 -8.41 -11.16 5.47
C ALA A 85 -6.94 -10.69 5.47
N ILE A 86 -6.43 -10.19 4.34
CA ILE A 86 -5.07 -9.61 4.27
C ILE A 86 -4.96 -8.36 5.14
N VAL A 87 -5.92 -7.42 5.05
CA VAL A 87 -5.96 -6.21 5.89
C VAL A 87 -5.97 -6.56 7.37
N LYS A 88 -6.86 -7.48 7.77
CA LYS A 88 -6.95 -7.96 9.16
C LYS A 88 -5.63 -8.58 9.64
N ARG A 89 -4.94 -9.31 8.76
CA ARG A 89 -3.63 -9.91 9.07
C ARG A 89 -2.56 -8.85 9.29
N GLY A 90 -2.50 -7.82 8.44
CA GLY A 90 -1.61 -6.66 8.62
C GLY A 90 -1.89 -5.90 9.91
N ARG A 91 -3.15 -5.60 10.19
CA ARG A 91 -3.59 -4.92 11.42
C ARG A 91 -3.17 -5.64 12.71
N ASN A 92 -3.12 -6.97 12.67
CA ASN A 92 -2.77 -7.79 13.81
C ASN A 92 -1.26 -8.10 13.91
N ALA A 93 -0.43 -7.59 12.99
CA ALA A 93 1.02 -7.74 13.07
C ALA A 93 1.55 -7.08 14.35
N LYS A 94 2.46 -7.76 15.05
CA LYS A 94 3.10 -7.21 16.25
C LYS A 94 4.13 -6.17 15.82
N THR A 95 3.98 -4.93 16.29
CA THR A 95 4.96 -3.86 16.08
C THR A 95 5.96 -3.87 17.23
N TYR A 96 7.26 -3.78 16.93
CA TYR A 96 8.33 -3.78 17.94
C TYR A 96 8.53 -2.41 18.61
N SER A 97 8.05 -1.33 17.97
CA SER A 97 7.96 0.02 18.53
C SER A 97 6.48 0.42 18.61
N SER A 98 6.06 0.95 19.77
CA SER A 98 4.69 1.44 19.98
C SER A 98 4.68 2.97 19.94
N PRO A 99 3.99 3.60 18.98
CA PRO A 99 3.64 5.02 19.08
C PRO A 99 2.57 5.24 20.18
N LYS A 100 2.29 6.49 20.56
CA LYS A 100 1.33 6.83 21.62
C LYS A 100 -0.05 6.24 21.29
N ASN A 101 -0.81 5.79 22.29
CA ASN A 101 -1.98 4.90 22.12
C ASN A 101 -2.98 5.23 21.00
N ALA A 102 -3.32 6.51 20.75
CA ALA A 102 -4.22 6.89 19.66
C ALA A 102 -3.62 6.61 18.27
N ASP A 103 -2.32 6.89 18.11
CA ASP A 103 -1.56 6.60 16.90
C ASP A 103 -1.41 5.09 16.67
N LEU A 104 -1.54 4.26 17.72
CA LEU A 104 -1.35 2.82 17.61
C LEU A 104 -2.45 2.14 16.78
N ILE A 105 -3.70 2.61 16.89
CA ILE A 105 -4.81 2.05 16.11
C ILE A 105 -4.63 2.43 14.63
N ASP A 106 -4.38 3.71 14.37
CA ASP A 106 -4.15 4.20 13.00
C ASP A 106 -2.96 3.50 12.35
N TYR A 107 -1.86 3.30 13.10
CA TYR A 107 -0.69 2.60 12.61
C TYR A 107 -1.01 1.14 12.23
N LYS A 108 -1.80 0.44 13.04
CA LYS A 108 -2.24 -0.93 12.73
C LYS A 108 -3.08 -0.97 11.47
N TYR A 109 -4.05 -0.07 11.32
CA TYR A 109 -4.87 -0.05 10.10
C TYR A 109 -4.08 0.36 8.87
N ALA A 110 -3.16 1.32 8.98
CA ALA A 110 -2.21 1.66 7.92
C ALA A 110 -1.38 0.43 7.50
N THR A 111 -0.83 -0.32 8.46
CA THR A 111 -0.11 -1.57 8.17
C THR A 111 -1.00 -2.60 7.47
N GLY A 112 -2.28 -2.66 7.82
CA GLY A 112 -3.29 -3.48 7.14
C GLY A 112 -3.49 -3.08 5.69
N PHE A 113 -3.63 -1.78 5.43
CA PHE A 113 -3.74 -1.20 4.10
C PHE A 113 -2.49 -1.47 3.25
N GLU A 114 -1.31 -1.15 3.76
CA GLU A 114 -0.04 -1.40 3.08
C GLU A 114 0.13 -2.89 2.76
N SER A 115 -0.27 -3.78 3.68
CA SER A 115 -0.24 -5.23 3.44
C SER A 115 -1.13 -5.65 2.26
N LEU A 116 -2.31 -5.03 2.12
CA LEU A 116 -3.20 -5.27 0.99
C LEU A 116 -2.58 -4.81 -0.33
N ILE A 117 -2.04 -3.59 -0.37
CA ILE A 117 -1.38 -3.05 -1.58
C ILE A 117 -0.20 -3.94 -1.98
N GLY A 118 0.63 -4.33 -1.02
CA GLY A 118 1.76 -5.22 -1.27
C GLY A 118 1.33 -6.58 -1.81
N PHE A 119 0.24 -7.16 -1.28
CA PHE A 119 -0.31 -8.42 -1.78
C PHE A 119 -0.78 -8.30 -3.24
N LEU A 120 -1.56 -7.26 -3.57
CA LEU A 120 -2.05 -7.04 -4.94
C LEU A 120 -0.90 -6.81 -5.93
N TYR A 121 0.10 -6.01 -5.54
CA TYR A 121 1.28 -5.72 -6.35
C TYR A 121 2.10 -6.98 -6.65
N LEU A 122 2.41 -7.76 -5.61
CA LEU A 122 3.23 -8.97 -5.73
C LEU A 122 2.51 -10.08 -6.50
N THR A 123 1.19 -10.17 -6.40
CA THR A 123 0.38 -11.14 -7.14
C THR A 123 0.03 -10.69 -8.56
N GLY A 124 0.47 -9.51 -8.99
CA GLY A 124 0.22 -8.98 -10.33
C GLY A 124 -1.23 -8.58 -10.59
N ARG A 125 -2.04 -8.39 -9.54
CA ARG A 125 -3.44 -7.96 -9.63
C ARG A 125 -3.54 -6.44 -9.86
N GLN A 126 -2.90 -5.98 -10.93
CA GLN A 126 -2.73 -4.56 -11.21
C GLN A 126 -4.07 -3.87 -11.47
N GLU A 127 -4.98 -4.49 -12.22
CA GLU A 127 -6.31 -3.93 -12.48
C GLU A 127 -7.07 -3.64 -11.18
N ARG A 128 -7.16 -4.64 -10.29
CA ARG A 128 -7.78 -4.49 -8.98
C ARG A 128 -7.11 -3.42 -8.11
N MET A 129 -5.78 -3.35 -8.14
CA MET A 129 -5.04 -2.30 -7.42
C MET A 129 -5.38 -0.90 -7.95
N MET A 130 -5.48 -0.75 -9.28
CA MET A 130 -5.84 0.52 -9.91
C MET A 130 -7.30 0.92 -9.63
N GLU A 131 -8.24 -0.03 -9.51
CA GLU A 131 -9.61 0.25 -9.06
C GLU A 131 -9.65 0.90 -7.67
N LEU A 132 -8.92 0.31 -6.71
CA LEU A 132 -8.85 0.84 -5.34
C LEU A 132 -8.19 2.23 -5.33
N PHE A 133 -7.08 2.38 -6.06
CA PHE A 133 -6.38 3.66 -6.21
C PHE A 133 -7.26 4.74 -6.82
N HIS A 134 -8.06 4.40 -7.84
CA HIS A 134 -9.00 5.32 -8.44
C HIS A 134 -10.07 5.80 -7.45
N LYS A 135 -10.64 4.89 -6.64
CA LYS A 135 -11.57 5.27 -5.57
C LYS A 135 -10.93 6.21 -4.55
N ILE A 136 -9.71 5.91 -4.11
CA ILE A 136 -8.96 6.74 -3.15
C ILE A 136 -8.85 8.18 -3.65
N ILE A 137 -8.39 8.38 -4.90
CA ILE A 137 -8.21 9.75 -5.42
C ILE A 137 -9.53 10.48 -5.72
N LEU A 138 -10.65 9.76 -5.87
CA LEU A 138 -11.98 10.38 -6.03
C LEU A 138 -12.55 10.84 -4.68
N GLU A 139 -12.40 10.03 -3.64
CA GLU A 139 -13.00 10.27 -2.32
C GLU A 139 -12.17 11.22 -1.44
N TYR A 140 -10.84 11.18 -1.56
CA TYR A 140 -9.94 12.01 -0.75
C TYR A 140 -9.70 13.43 -1.32
N HIS A 141 -10.38 13.79 -2.41
CA HIS A 141 -10.20 15.06 -3.11
C HIS A 141 -11.13 16.20 -2.63
N GLN A 142 -11.82 16.02 -1.50
CA GLN A 142 -12.74 17.01 -0.91
C GLN A 142 -12.13 17.71 0.30
#